data_AF-A0A9E2FU93-F1
#
_entry.id   AF-A0A9E2FU93-F1
#
_cell.length_a   1.000
_cell.length_b   1.000
_cell.length_c   1.000
_cell.angle_alpha   90.00
_cell.angle_beta   90.00
_cell.angle_gamma   90.00
#
_symmetry.space_group_name_H-M   'P 1'
#
loop_
_entity.id
_entity.type
_entity.pdbx_description
1 polymer ?
#
loop_
_entity_poly.entity_id
_entity_poly.type
_entity_poly.pdbx_seq_one_letter_code
_entity_poly.pdbx_strand_id
1 'polypeptide(L)'
;MTRKQALDDPQIAAAAWTRFRRIMLWMAAGGAACVAASLIFLRLWAGPMPIHMIIATILGVWLTFMLGTGLMALVFLSSGTGHDEQVIDRIKDEVPEHDQDAR
;
A
#
# COMPACT_ATOMS: atom_id res chain seq x y z
N MET A 1 11.22 -16.12 -21.69
CA MET A 1 9.77 -15.95 -21.43
C MET A 1 9.56 -14.55 -20.88
N THR A 2 8.93 -13.69 -21.67
CA THR A 2 8.86 -12.24 -21.49
C THR A 2 7.86 -11.90 -20.38
N ARG A 3 8.38 -11.61 -19.18
CA ARG A 3 7.65 -11.35 -17.93
C ARG A 3 7.00 -9.95 -17.90
N LYS A 4 6.41 -9.50 -19.02
CA LYS A 4 5.87 -8.13 -19.15
C LYS A 4 4.38 -7.97 -18.82
N GLN A 5 3.65 -9.04 -18.48
CA GLN A 5 2.17 -9.02 -18.49
C GLN A 5 1.50 -9.54 -17.21
N ALA A 6 2.15 -9.48 -16.04
CA ALA A 6 1.52 -9.95 -14.81
C ALA A 6 0.37 -9.02 -14.31
N LEU A 7 0.33 -7.75 -14.74
CA LEU A 7 -0.72 -6.77 -14.39
C LEU A 7 -1.71 -6.45 -15.53
N ASP A 8 -1.39 -6.81 -16.77
CA ASP A 8 -2.30 -6.66 -17.92
C ASP A 8 -3.36 -7.76 -17.97
N ASP A 9 -3.12 -8.88 -17.27
CA ASP A 9 -4.09 -9.96 -17.15
C ASP A 9 -5.07 -9.65 -16.00
N PRO A 10 -6.34 -9.29 -16.29
CA PRO A 10 -7.31 -8.86 -15.30
C PRO A 10 -7.56 -9.93 -14.22
N GLN A 11 -7.28 -11.20 -14.52
CA GLN A 11 -7.45 -12.30 -13.55
C GLN A 11 -6.36 -12.30 -12.48
N ILE A 12 -5.11 -12.00 -12.86
CA ILE A 12 -3.96 -11.94 -11.93
C ILE A 12 -4.04 -10.67 -11.07
N ALA A 13 -4.40 -9.54 -11.67
CA ALA A 13 -4.61 -8.28 -10.97
C ALA A 13 -5.75 -8.37 -9.93
N ALA A 14 -6.88 -9.02 -10.28
CA ALA A 14 -7.99 -9.23 -9.36
C ALA A 14 -7.63 -10.10 -8.15
N ALA A 15 -6.83 -11.16 -8.36
CA ALA A 15 -6.36 -12.02 -7.28
C ALA A 15 -5.40 -11.28 -6.32
N ALA A 16 -4.51 -10.43 -6.84
CA ALA A 16 -3.63 -9.59 -6.03
C ALA A 16 -4.42 -8.53 -5.24
N TRP A 17 -5.40 -7.89 -5.88
CA TRP A 17 -6.26 -6.87 -5.27
C TRP A 17 -7.10 -7.42 -4.12
N THR A 18 -7.60 -8.65 -4.23
CA THR A 18 -8.40 -9.28 -3.18
C THR A 18 -7.58 -9.51 -1.91
N ARG A 19 -6.33 -9.95 -2.05
CA ARG A 19 -5.41 -10.15 -0.91
C ARG A 19 -5.06 -8.82 -0.25
N PHE A 20 -4.76 -7.81 -1.07
CA PHE A 20 -4.50 -6.45 -0.59
C PHE A 20 -5.68 -5.87 0.19
N ARG A 21 -6.90 -5.97 -0.35
CA ARG A 21 -8.12 -5.54 0.34
C ARG A 21 -8.35 -6.29 1.64
N ARG A 22 -8.07 -7.59 1.70
CA ARG A 22 -8.24 -8.37 2.94
C ARG A 22 -7.30 -7.87 4.04
N ILE A 23 -6.04 -7.58 3.70
CA ILE A 23 -5.06 -7.02 4.66
C ILE A 23 -5.50 -5.61 5.09
N MET A 24 -5.90 -4.76 4.14
CA MET A 24 -6.41 -3.42 4.44
C MET A 24 -7.66 -3.45 5.33
N LEU A 25 -8.56 -4.42 5.11
CA LEU A 25 -9.76 -4.61 5.93
C LEU A 25 -9.41 -4.96 7.38
N TRP A 26 -8.44 -5.85 7.60
CA TRP A 26 -7.96 -6.17 8.95
C TRP A 26 -7.31 -4.96 9.62
N MET A 27 -6.53 -4.18 8.88
CA MET A 27 -5.93 -2.94 9.36
C MET A 27 -7.00 -1.88 9.72
N ALA A 28 -8.05 -1.77 8.89
CA ALA A 28 -9.19 -0.90 9.11
C ALA A 28 -10.01 -1.28 10.34
N ALA A 29 -10.23 -2.58 10.54
CA ALA A 29 -10.90 -3.11 11.72
C ALA A 29 -10.10 -2.81 13.00
N GLY A 30 -8.77 -3.02 12.97
CA GLY A 30 -7.89 -2.63 14.08
C GLY A 30 -7.92 -1.13 14.37
N GLY A 31 -7.85 -0.30 13.33
CA GLY A 31 -7.98 1.16 13.45
C GLY A 31 -9.33 1.60 14.03
N ALA A 32 -10.42 1.00 13.56
CA ALA A 32 -11.77 1.24 14.08
C ALA A 32 -11.89 0.85 15.56
N ALA A 33 -11.30 -0.29 15.97
CA ALA A 33 -11.26 -0.71 17.36
C ALA A 33 -10.48 0.28 18.24
N CYS A 34 -9.34 0.79 17.76
CA CYS A 34 -8.57 1.83 18.45
C CYS A 34 -9.37 3.14 18.62
N VAL A 35 -10.06 3.59 17.58
CA VAL A 35 -10.92 4.79 17.64
C VAL A 35 -12.08 4.57 18.62
N ALA A 36 -12.71 3.40 18.58
CA ALA A 36 -13.78 3.05 19.52
C ALA A 36 -13.27 3.05 20.97
N ALA A 37 -12.10 2.46 21.24
CA ALA A 37 -11.48 2.48 22.55
C ALA A 37 -11.17 3.91 23.04
N SER A 38 -10.64 4.76 22.14
CA SER A 38 -10.37 6.17 22.43
C SER A 38 -11.64 6.95 22.79
N LEU A 39 -12.74 6.74 22.06
CA LEU A 39 -14.03 7.37 22.36
C LEU A 39 -14.63 6.89 23.68
N ILE A 40 -14.53 5.60 23.98
CA ILE A 40 -14.98 5.04 25.27
C ILE A 40 -14.20 5.71 26.40
N PHE A 41 -12.87 5.75 26.28
CA PHE A 41 -12.01 6.40 27.26
C PHE A 41 -12.39 7.89 27.46
N LEU A 42 -12.58 8.62 26.36
CA LEU A 42 -12.96 10.03 26.40
C LEU A 42 -14.34 10.23 27.03
N ARG A 43 -15.30 9.34 26.76
CA ARG A 43 -16.64 9.40 27.37
C ARG A 43 -16.61 9.16 28.88
N LEU A 44 -15.73 8.27 29.34
CA LEU A 44 -15.57 7.99 30.78
C LEU A 44 -14.95 9.17 31.52
N TRP A 45 -14.04 9.91 30.88
CA TRP A 45 -13.30 11.01 31.52
C TRP A 45 -13.94 12.39 31.34
N ALA A 46 -14.43 12.71 30.14
CA ALA A 46 -14.94 14.04 29.78
C ALA A 46 -16.46 14.20 30.00
N GLY A 47 -17.19 13.11 30.28
CA GLY A 47 -18.64 13.14 30.49
C GLY A 47 -19.46 13.06 29.18
N PRO A 48 -20.75 13.49 29.20
CA PRO A 48 -21.64 13.38 28.05
C PRO A 48 -21.16 14.24 26.87
N MET A 49 -20.74 13.61 25.78
CA MET A 49 -20.23 14.30 24.60
C MET A 49 -21.33 14.58 23.57
N PRO A 50 -21.36 15.79 22.97
CA PRO A 50 -22.22 16.09 21.83
C PRO A 50 -21.94 15.15 20.66
N ILE A 51 -22.99 14.74 19.94
CA ILE A 51 -22.87 13.76 18.85
C ILE A 51 -21.97 14.23 17.70
N HIS A 52 -21.96 15.54 17.43
CA HIS A 52 -21.10 16.16 16.42
C HIS A 52 -19.61 15.95 16.73
N MET A 53 -19.24 15.98 18.02
CA MET A 53 -17.86 15.80 18.45
C MET A 53 -17.43 14.35 18.21
N ILE A 54 -18.28 13.39 18.58
CA ILE A 54 -18.05 11.96 18.34
C ILE A 54 -17.86 11.68 16.84
N ILE A 55 -18.77 12.17 15.99
CA ILE A 55 -18.68 11.96 14.54
C ILE A 55 -17.42 12.62 13.98
N ALA A 56 -17.09 13.85 14.40
CA ALA A 56 -15.89 14.55 13.97
C ALA A 56 -14.59 13.83 14.38
N THR A 57 -14.52 13.28 15.59
CA THR A 57 -13.36 12.51 16.05
C THR A 57 -13.20 11.21 15.28
N ILE A 58 -14.31 10.47 15.06
CA ILE A 58 -14.28 9.24 14.27
C ILE A 58 -13.79 9.57 12.86
N LEU A 59 -14.45 10.52 12.20
CA LEU A 59 -14.10 10.87 10.83
C LEU A 59 -12.68 11.39 10.73
N GLY A 60 -12.26 12.32 11.58
CA GLY A 60 -10.91 12.87 11.54
C GLY A 60 -9.83 11.81 11.80
N VAL A 61 -9.90 11.13 12.95
CA VAL A 61 -8.85 10.19 13.36
C VAL A 61 -8.81 8.97 12.46
N TRP A 62 -9.98 8.37 12.18
CA TRP A 62 -10.03 7.14 11.38
C TRP A 62 -9.66 7.38 9.92
N LEU A 63 -10.14 8.48 9.32
CA LEU A 63 -9.85 8.79 7.92
C LEU A 63 -8.37 9.11 7.71
N THR A 64 -7.76 9.91 8.59
CA THR A 64 -6.32 10.21 8.51
C THR A 64 -5.47 8.95 8.73
N PHE A 65 -5.85 8.08 9.68
CA PHE A 65 -5.17 6.82 9.90
C PHE A 65 -5.28 5.86 8.70
N MET A 66 -6.46 5.75 8.10
CA MET A 66 -6.68 4.96 6.88
C MET A 66 -5.92 5.52 5.68
N LEU A 67 -5.85 6.85 5.54
CA LEU A 67 -5.01 7.49 4.53
C LEU A 67 -3.53 7.13 4.74
N GLY A 68 -3.00 7.30 5.96
CA GLY A 68 -1.59 7.01 6.26
C GLY A 68 -1.22 5.54 5.99
N THR A 69 -2.02 4.61 6.50
CA THR A 69 -1.81 3.18 6.30
C THR A 69 -2.01 2.75 4.84
N GLY A 70 -3.01 3.30 4.15
CA GLY A 70 -3.26 3.05 2.74
C GLY A 70 -2.12 3.54 1.84
N LEU A 71 -1.58 4.74 2.10
CA LEU A 71 -0.40 5.26 1.39
C LEU A 71 0.82 4.35 1.60
N MET A 72 1.08 3.92 2.84
CA MET A 72 2.18 2.99 3.13
C MET A 72 2.02 1.64 2.41
N ALA A 73 0.79 1.12 2.34
CA ALA A 73 0.49 -0.11 1.62
C ALA A 73 0.64 0.04 0.09
N LEU A 74 0.27 1.19 -0.47
CA LEU A 74 0.46 1.51 -1.89
C LEU A 74 1.94 1.64 -2.25
N VAL A 75 2.77 2.25 -1.39
CA VAL A 75 4.23 2.33 -1.59
C VAL A 75 4.86 0.93 -1.62
N PHE A 76 4.42 0.03 -0.73
CA PHE A 76 4.86 -1.37 -0.75
C PHE A 76 4.46 -2.09 -2.04
N LEU A 77 3.26 -1.85 -2.54
CA LEU A 77 2.83 -2.40 -3.84
C LEU A 77 3.64 -1.79 -5.00
N SER A 78 3.97 -0.51 -4.94
CA SER A 78 4.76 0.18 -5.96
C SER A 78 6.17 -0.43 -6.10
N SER A 79 6.82 -0.74 -4.97
CA SER A 79 8.15 -1.38 -4.97
C SER A 79 8.08 -2.87 -5.34
N GLY A 80 7.07 -3.60 -4.86
CA GLY A 80 6.92 -5.04 -5.12
C GLY A 80 6.42 -5.43 -6.52
N THR A 81 5.89 -4.50 -7.33
CA THR A 81 5.35 -4.78 -8.68
C THR A 81 6.41 -4.84 -9.78
N GLY A 82 7.70 -4.69 -9.45
CA GLY A 82 8.81 -4.89 -10.41
C GLY A 82 8.94 -3.79 -11.46
N HIS A 83 8.48 -2.57 -11.15
CA HIS A 83 8.72 -1.41 -12.01
C HIS A 83 10.18 -0.93 -11.92
N ASP A 84 10.75 -0.88 -10.70
CA ASP A 84 12.12 -0.41 -10.48
C ASP A 84 13.19 -1.43 -10.89
N GLU A 85 12.82 -2.72 -10.95
CA GLU A 85 13.73 -3.81 -11.33
C GLU A 85 13.74 -4.07 -12.85
N GLN A 86 12.90 -3.34 -13.61
CA GLN A 86 12.82 -3.42 -15.07
C GLN A 86 13.76 -2.45 -15.82
N VAL A 87 14.70 -1.82 -15.12
CA VAL A 87 15.87 -1.22 -15.78
C VAL A 87 16.84 -2.35 -16.14
N ILE A 88 16.49 -3.08 -17.20
CA ILE A 88 17.44 -3.92 -17.93
C ILE A 88 18.53 -2.98 -18.44
N ASP A 89 19.74 -3.16 -17.94
CA ASP A 89 20.94 -2.41 -18.29
C ASP A 89 21.24 -2.57 -19.80
N ARG A 90 20.62 -1.72 -20.62
CA ARG A 90 20.72 -1.72 -22.08
C ARG A 90 22.15 -1.45 -22.57
N ILE A 91 23.03 -0.96 -21.70
CA ILE A 91 24.41 -0.60 -22.02
C ILE A 91 25.28 -1.86 -22.21
N LYS A 92 24.89 -3.00 -21.64
CA LYS A 92 25.69 -4.23 -21.74
C LYS A 92 25.59 -4.96 -23.08
N ASP A 93 24.61 -4.61 -23.92
CA ASP A 93 24.41 -5.20 -25.24
C ASP A 93 25.02 -4.37 -26.38
N GLU A 94 25.59 -3.19 -26.09
CA GLU A 94 26.06 -2.23 -27.11
C GLU A 94 27.59 -2.08 -27.18
N VAL A 95 28.36 -2.84 -26.39
CA VAL A 95 29.82 -2.90 -26.54
C VAL A 95 30.20 -4.14 -27.35
N PRO A 96 30.35 -4.04 -28.69
CA PRO A 96 31.04 -5.07 -29.43
C PRO A 96 32.46 -5.17 -28.88
N GLU A 97 32.82 -6.36 -28.40
CA GLU A 97 34.17 -6.73 -27.98
C GLU A 97 35.11 -6.58 -29.18
N HIS A 98 35.69 -5.39 -29.31
CA HIS A 98 36.67 -5.10 -30.35
C HIS A 98 38.04 -5.64 -29.92
N ASP A 99 38.44 -6.68 -30.63
CA ASP A 99 39.82 -6.98 -31.05
C ASP A 99 40.87 -7.21 -29.94
N GLN A 100 41.09 -8.49 -29.61
CA GLN A 100 42.33 -8.97 -28.99
C GLN A 100 42.73 -10.35 -29.52
N ASP A 101 43.00 -10.50 -30.82
CA ASP A 101 43.71 -11.67 -31.36
C ASP A 101 44.74 -11.29 -32.44
N ALA A 102 45.38 -10.14 -32.29
CA ALA A 102 46.62 -9.79 -32.99
C ALA A 102 47.82 -9.98 -32.06
N ARG A 103 48.38 -11.20 -32.00
CA ARG A 103 49.81 -11.49 -31.80
C ARG A 103 50.13 -12.97 -31.92
#